data_AF-A0A0D2IBU5-F1
#
_entry.id   AF-A0A0D2IBU5-F1
#
_cell.length_a   1.000
_cell.length_b   1.000
_cell.length_c   1.000
_cell.angle_alpha   90.00
_cell.angle_beta   90.00
_cell.angle_gamma   90.00
#
_symmetry.space_group_name_H-M   'P 1'
#
loop_
_entity.id
_entity.type
_entity.pdbx_description
1 polymer ?
#
loop_
_entity_poly.entity_id
_entity_poly.type
_entity_poly.pdbx_seq_one_letter_code
_entity_poly.pdbx_strand_id
1 'polypeptide(L)'
;MRAQPHSASAVHHHGTQDTIVYAVSGYGSLVSSSGQGKDGPFGDVRQDLKPGDWALIPAYREHQEVNDGDEEVVWVIVRAPGGVPVVENLKRWGESLEK
;
A
#
# COMPACT_ATOMS: atom_id res chain seq x y z
N MET A 1 8.48 -6.47 -4.54
CA MET A 1 8.25 -5.20 -5.25
C MET A 1 9.56 -4.43 -5.30
N ARG A 2 9.84 -3.75 -6.40
CA ARG A 2 10.94 -2.79 -6.52
C ARG A 2 10.37 -1.45 -6.98
N ALA A 3 10.58 -0.40 -6.21
CA ALA A 3 10.12 0.96 -6.54
C ALA A 3 11.33 1.83 -6.87
N GLN A 4 11.34 2.39 -8.07
CA GLN A 4 12.41 3.30 -8.51
C GLN A 4 12.34 4.62 -7.72
N PRO A 5 13.44 5.39 -7.68
CA PRO A 5 13.42 6.74 -7.10
C PRO A 5 12.28 7.59 -7.64
N HIS A 6 11.69 8.41 -6.77
CA HIS A 6 10.59 9.34 -7.08
C HIS A 6 9.40 8.67 -7.80
N SER A 7 8.95 7.52 -7.29
CA SER A 7 7.81 6.79 -7.84
C SER A 7 6.75 6.51 -6.78
N ALA A 8 5.51 6.35 -7.23
CA ALA A 8 4.41 5.86 -6.42
C ALA A 8 3.57 4.88 -7.23
N SER A 9 3.03 3.85 -6.57
CA SER A 9 2.01 3.00 -7.17
C SER A 9 0.73 3.79 -7.47
N ALA A 10 -0.17 3.24 -8.28
CA ALA A 10 -1.55 3.70 -8.28
C ALA A 10 -2.21 3.44 -6.91
N VAL A 11 -3.31 4.15 -6.63
CA VAL A 11 -4.17 3.80 -5.50
C VAL A 11 -4.82 2.45 -5.80
N HIS A 12 -4.78 1.51 -4.86
CA HIS A 12 -5.33 0.17 -5.05
C HIS A 12 -5.65 -0.52 -3.72
N HIS A 13 -6.36 -1.64 -3.78
CA HIS A 13 -6.50 -2.57 -2.65
C HIS A 13 -6.36 -4.04 -3.10
N HIS A 14 -6.20 -4.94 -2.15
CA HIS A 14 -5.99 -6.37 -2.40
C HIS A 14 -7.23 -7.23 -2.12
N GLY A 15 -8.43 -6.64 -2.34
CA GLY A 15 -9.70 -7.30 -2.06
C GLY A 15 -9.79 -7.82 -0.63
N THR A 16 -10.19 -9.08 -0.47
CA THR A 16 -10.30 -9.77 0.84
C THR A 16 -8.96 -10.15 1.47
N GLN A 17 -7.83 -9.87 0.81
CA GLN A 17 -6.52 -10.31 1.28
C GLN A 17 -5.86 -9.24 2.14
N ASP A 18 -5.50 -9.59 3.36
CA ASP A 18 -4.57 -8.78 4.16
C ASP A 18 -3.19 -8.80 3.50
N THR A 19 -2.45 -7.71 3.64
CA THR A 19 -1.13 -7.56 3.05
C THR A 19 -0.10 -7.24 4.12
N ILE A 20 1.00 -8.00 4.11
CA ILE A 20 2.15 -7.76 4.97
C ILE A 20 3.29 -7.28 4.08
N VAL A 21 3.88 -6.13 4.45
CA VAL A 21 5.06 -5.56 3.81
C VAL A 21 6.26 -5.75 4.73
N TYR A 22 7.35 -6.28 4.19
CA TYR A 22 8.67 -6.26 4.84
C TYR A 22 9.63 -5.42 4.00
N ALA A 23 10.25 -4.42 4.64
CA ALA A 23 11.19 -3.53 3.99
C ALA A 23 12.59 -4.15 3.95
N VAL A 24 13.06 -4.56 2.76
CA VAL A 24 14.36 -5.21 2.57
C VAL A 24 15.49 -4.17 2.47
N SER A 25 15.32 -3.18 1.59
CA SER A 25 16.31 -2.11 1.38
C SER A 25 15.64 -0.82 0.89
N GLY A 26 16.36 0.30 1.01
CA GLY A 26 15.84 1.63 0.69
C GLY A 26 14.89 2.19 1.75
N TYR A 27 14.47 3.43 1.56
CA TYR A 27 13.55 4.15 2.44
C TYR A 27 12.32 4.58 1.63
N GLY A 28 11.15 4.09 2.01
CA GLY A 28 9.90 4.45 1.35
C GLY A 28 8.77 4.59 2.35
N SER A 29 7.57 4.83 1.85
CA SER A 29 6.40 5.06 2.68
C SER A 29 5.19 4.32 2.16
N LEU A 30 4.39 3.80 3.07
CA LEU A 30 3.05 3.33 2.79
C LEU A 30 2.08 4.47 3.08
N VAL A 31 1.28 4.86 2.08
CA VAL A 31 0.18 5.80 2.25
C VAL A 31 -1.14 5.02 2.21
N SER A 32 -2.04 5.26 3.16
CA SER A 32 -3.31 4.56 3.29
C SER A 32 -4.39 5.43 3.92
N SER A 33 -5.62 4.92 3.99
CA SER A 33 -6.77 5.62 4.57
C SER A 33 -7.05 5.19 6.01
N SER A 34 -7.27 6.14 6.92
CA SER A 34 -7.79 5.83 8.27
C SER A 34 -9.31 5.61 8.28
N GLY A 35 -10.01 6.19 7.30
CA GLY A 35 -11.45 6.04 7.12
C GLY A 35 -11.88 4.62 6.72
N GLN A 36 -13.05 4.19 7.22
CA GLN A 36 -13.66 2.89 6.88
C GLN A 36 -14.97 3.02 6.09
N GLY A 37 -15.40 4.24 5.78
CA GLY A 37 -16.65 4.52 5.09
C GLY A 37 -16.46 5.53 3.97
N LYS A 38 -17.48 5.66 3.11
CA LYS A 38 -17.47 6.49 1.90
C LYS A 38 -17.13 7.97 2.13
N ASP A 39 -17.40 8.49 3.33
CA ASP A 39 -17.17 9.88 3.73
C ASP A 39 -15.88 10.05 4.56
N GLY A 40 -15.11 8.97 4.73
CA GLY A 40 -13.91 8.95 5.55
C GLY A 40 -12.73 9.69 4.90
N PRO A 41 -11.73 10.10 5.70
CA PRO A 41 -10.49 10.58 5.12
C PRO A 41 -9.82 9.44 4.34
N PHE A 42 -9.28 9.78 3.18
CA PHE A 42 -8.56 8.83 2.32
C PHE A 42 -7.13 9.30 2.07
N GLY A 43 -6.19 8.35 2.03
CA GLY A 43 -4.77 8.64 1.80
C GLY A 43 -4.15 9.55 2.87
N ASP A 44 -4.73 9.61 4.07
CA ASP A 44 -4.36 10.53 5.15
C ASP A 44 -3.32 9.94 6.11
N VAL A 45 -3.11 8.63 6.09
CA VAL A 45 -2.13 7.95 6.92
C VAL A 45 -0.89 7.66 6.12
N ARG A 46 0.23 8.25 6.53
CA ARG A 46 1.56 7.93 5.99
C ARG A 46 2.39 7.22 7.05
N GLN A 47 2.94 6.08 6.67
CA GLN A 47 3.87 5.31 7.48
C GLN A 47 5.18 5.14 6.72
N ASP A 48 6.24 5.76 7.22
CA ASP A 48 7.58 5.59 6.67
C ASP A 48 8.17 4.25 7.12
N LEU A 49 8.84 3.57 6.19
CA LEU A 49 9.45 2.26 6.37
C LEU A 49 10.92 2.33 6.00
N LYS A 50 11.78 1.88 6.92
CA LYS A 50 13.21 1.68 6.67
C LYS A 50 13.55 0.19 6.61
N PRO A 51 14.75 -0.19 6.16
CA PRO A 51 15.15 -1.60 6.10
C PRO A 51 15.00 -2.29 7.46
N GLY A 52 14.32 -3.43 7.47
CA GLY A 52 13.99 -4.20 8.67
C GLY A 52 12.58 -3.98 9.22
N ASP A 53 11.87 -2.93 8.79
CA ASP A 53 10.52 -2.65 9.27
C ASP A 53 9.46 -3.56 8.62
N TRP A 54 8.32 -3.67 9.31
CA TRP A 54 7.14 -4.40 8.87
C TRP A 54 5.91 -3.50 8.90
N ALA A 55 4.99 -3.70 7.95
CA ALA A 55 3.67 -3.07 7.96
C ALA A 55 2.57 -4.09 7.64
N LEU A 56 1.39 -3.87 8.22
CA LEU A 56 0.17 -4.59 7.89
C LEU A 56 -0.80 -3.62 7.21
N ILE A 57 -1.32 -4.02 6.06
CA ILE A 57 -2.40 -3.36 5.34
C ILE A 57 -3.59 -4.31 5.34
N PRO A 58 -4.61 -4.03 6.16
CA PRO A 58 -5.79 -4.88 6.20
C PRO A 58 -6.54 -4.94 4.86
N ALA A 59 -7.29 -6.02 4.67
CA ALA A 59 -8.16 -6.24 3.51
C ALA A 59 -9.00 -5.00 3.18
N TYR A 60 -9.21 -4.79 1.88
CA TYR A 60 -9.91 -3.65 1.28
C TYR A 60 -9.34 -2.26 1.57
N ARG A 61 -8.25 -2.14 2.34
CA ARG A 61 -7.63 -0.84 2.56
C ARG A 61 -7.00 -0.36 1.28
N GLU A 62 -7.50 0.76 0.77
CA GLU A 62 -6.83 1.50 -0.28
C GLU A 62 -5.45 1.96 0.22
N HIS A 63 -4.44 1.81 -0.62
CA HIS A 63 -3.08 2.22 -0.30
C HIS A 63 -2.26 2.57 -1.54
N GLN A 64 -1.12 3.21 -1.28
CA GLN A 64 -0.02 3.40 -2.23
C GLN A 64 1.30 3.03 -1.57
N GLU A 65 2.17 2.39 -2.36
CA GLU A 65 3.59 2.32 -2.07
C GLU A 65 4.30 3.51 -2.71
N VAL A 66 5.00 4.31 -1.90
CA VAL A 66 5.65 5.54 -2.31
C VAL A 66 7.15 5.46 -2.04
N ASN A 67 7.95 5.80 -3.05
CA ASN A 67 9.38 6.04 -2.94
C ASN A 67 9.68 7.49 -3.35
N ASP A 68 9.72 8.38 -2.36
CA ASP A 68 10.09 9.79 -2.59
C ASP A 68 11.62 10.00 -2.60
N GLY A 69 12.40 8.97 -2.23
CA GLY A 69 13.85 9.04 -2.11
C GLY A 69 14.59 8.86 -3.43
N ASP A 70 15.92 8.97 -3.33
CA ASP A 70 16.85 8.94 -4.48
C ASP A 70 17.38 7.52 -4.79
N GLU A 71 17.08 6.52 -3.96
CA GLU A 71 17.54 5.14 -4.11
C GLU A 71 16.38 4.16 -4.38
N GLU A 72 16.67 3.01 -5.00
CA GLU A 72 15.65 1.96 -5.20
C GLU A 72 15.19 1.39 -3.85
N VAL A 73 13.87 1.29 -3.67
CA VAL A 73 13.25 0.61 -2.55
C VAL A 73 12.89 -0.81 -2.94
N VAL A 74 13.23 -1.78 -2.08
CA VAL A 74 12.92 -3.20 -2.29
C VAL A 74 12.10 -3.72 -1.12
N TRP A 75 10.88 -4.16 -1.41
CA TRP A 75 9.94 -4.70 -0.42
C TRP A 75 9.50 -6.13 -0.77
N VAL A 76 9.33 -6.96 0.26
CA VAL A 76 8.61 -8.22 0.16
C VAL A 76 7.16 -7.95 0.53
N ILE A 77 6.23 -8.33 -0.35
CA ILE A 77 4.79 -8.14 -0.15
C ILE A 77 4.14 -9.51 -0.15
N VAL A 78 3.50 -9.85 0.97
CA VAL A 78 2.79 -11.13 1.18
C VAL A 78 1.31 -10.84 1.33
N ARG A 79 0.47 -11.66 0.68
CA ARG A 79 -1.00 -11.57 0.76
C ARG A 79 -1.57 -12.84 1.38
N ALA A 80 -2.48 -12.70 2.35
CA ALA A 80 -3.05 -13.78 3.17
C ALA A 80 -4.59 -13.69 3.22
N PRO A 81 -5.35 -14.79 3.48
CA PRO A 81 -4.91 -16.12 3.93
C PRO A 81 -4.46 -17.09 2.82
N GLY A 82 -4.39 -16.67 1.55
CA GLY A 82 -3.86 -17.49 0.45
C GLY A 82 -4.57 -17.23 -0.89
N GLY A 83 -4.21 -18.03 -1.91
CA GLY A 83 -4.82 -17.98 -3.25
C GLY A 83 -4.05 -17.15 -4.27
N VAL A 84 -4.70 -16.85 -5.39
CA VAL A 84 -4.14 -15.97 -6.43
C VAL A 84 -4.06 -14.55 -5.87
N PRO A 85 -2.91 -13.85 -5.98
CA PRO A 85 -2.80 -12.47 -5.52
C PRO A 85 -3.81 -11.55 -6.23
N VAL A 86 -4.63 -10.84 -5.47
CA VAL A 86 -5.61 -9.88 -5.98
C VAL A 86 -5.02 -8.48 -5.96
N VAL A 87 -5.29 -7.69 -7.01
CA VAL A 87 -5.02 -6.25 -7.08
C VAL A 87 -6.18 -5.59 -7.81
N GLU A 88 -6.85 -4.64 -7.17
CA GLU A 88 -7.84 -3.78 -7.80
C GLU A 88 -7.28 -2.36 -7.86
N ASN A 89 -6.88 -1.93 -9.07
CA ASN A 89 -6.39 -0.58 -9.30
C ASN A 89 -7.56 0.40 -9.37
N LEU A 90 -7.39 1.54 -8.73
CA LEU A 90 -8.38 2.61 -8.63
C LEU A 90 -7.87 3.86 -9.36
N LYS A 91 -8.81 4.64 -9.90
CA LYS A 91 -8.61 5.96 -10.49
C LYS A 91 -8.33 7.02 -9.42
N ARG A 92 -8.90 6.85 -8.23
CA ARG A 92 -8.73 7.75 -7.09
C ARG A 92 -9.06 7.06 -5.78
N TRP A 93 -8.63 7.71 -4.72
CA TRP A 93 -9.07 7.44 -3.36
C TRP A 93 -10.61 7.46 -3.23
N GLY A 94 -11.13 6.50 -2.47
CA GLY A 94 -12.54 6.30 -2.16
C GLY A 94 -13.37 5.61 -3.24
N GLU A 95 -12.81 5.36 -4.44
CA GLU A 95 -13.56 4.71 -5.54
C GLU A 95 -14.06 3.32 -5.16
N SER A 96 -13.33 2.58 -4.30
CA SER A 96 -13.76 1.24 -3.88
C SER A 96 -15.10 1.23 -3.12
N LEU A 97 -15.53 2.38 -2.60
CA LEU A 97 -16.74 2.53 -1.78
C LEU A 97 -17.92 3.16 -2.54
N GLU A 98 -17.77 3.41 -3.85
CA GLU A 98 -18.81 4.02 -4.69
C GLU A 98 -19.70 3.00 -5.43
N LYS A 99 -19.37 1.71 -5.33
CA LYS A 99 -20.10 0.61 -5.97
C LYS A 99 -21.26 0.09 -5.12
#